data_AF-A0A814X4H8-F1
#
_entry.id   AF-A0A814X4H8-F1
#
_cell.length_a   1.000
_cell.length_b   1.000
_cell.length_c   1.000
_cell.angle_alpha   90.00
_cell.angle_beta   90.00
_cell.angle_gamma   90.00
#
_symmetry.space_group_name_H-M   'P 1'
#
loop_
_entity.id
_entity.type
_entity.pdbx_description
1 polymer ?
#
loop_
_entity_poly.entity_id
_entity_poly.type
_entity_poly.pdbx_seq_one_letter_code
_entity_poly.pdbx_strand_id
1 'polypeptide(L)'
;MSILSAAVGWLRRFHVVPSRNIPGRPIHDELNSIYGEASGLSTSARWSKLLRDGREEIEDKARPGRPITETTTANIEQVRLLIDDDLYITIECIQERADISCETDQRVIDDHLKRWKITAHYILKDLSDVQRTERVRICKQNLSKFQQETWRLCDIITDDESWFYHKQIAHCSPSLLHQPVFGTTDRRDQTSKTFVWDSCIKIHHDNGRPHVHKNVSDYLESEGLVIILHPPKSPDLSPCDFWLFDSIKDNLVNQEDSES
;
A
#
# COMPACT_ATOMS: atom_id res chain seq x y z
N MET A 1 0.57 28.42 16.06
CA MET A 1 0.76 28.96 17.42
C MET A 1 1.23 30.40 17.34
N SER A 2 0.63 31.32 18.11
CA SER A 2 1.16 32.68 18.24
C SER A 2 2.34 32.71 19.22
N ILE A 3 3.30 33.61 19.05
CA ILE A 3 4.48 33.78 19.93
C ILE A 3 4.07 33.91 21.42
N LEU A 4 2.92 34.52 21.67
CA LEU A 4 2.32 34.68 23.00
C LEU A 4 1.84 33.38 23.65
N SER A 5 1.37 32.42 22.86
CA SER A 5 0.94 31.10 23.35
C SER A 5 2.14 30.35 23.95
N ALA A 6 3.26 30.31 23.23
CA ALA A 6 4.50 29.73 23.71
C ALA A 6 5.06 30.47 24.94
N ALA A 7 4.99 31.80 24.95
CA ALA A 7 5.56 32.61 26.02
C ALA A 7 4.74 32.58 27.33
N VAL A 8 3.41 32.47 27.25
CA VAL A 8 2.55 32.23 28.44
C VAL A 8 2.78 30.82 28.99
N GLY A 9 2.99 29.82 28.12
CA GLY A 9 3.42 28.48 28.53
C GLY A 9 4.78 28.49 29.24
N TRP A 10 5.71 29.31 28.76
CA TRP A 10 7.04 29.50 29.36
C TRP A 10 6.96 30.18 30.74
N LEU A 11 6.18 31.26 30.88
CA LEU A 11 5.93 31.95 32.16
C LEU A 11 5.31 31.01 33.21
N ARG A 12 4.39 30.13 32.79
CA ARG A 12 3.77 29.12 33.68
C ARG A 12 4.76 28.04 34.13
N ARG A 13 5.79 27.75 33.33
CA ARG A 13 6.75 26.66 33.58
C ARG A 13 7.96 27.08 34.43
N PHE A 14 8.30 28.36 34.46
CA PHE A 14 9.52 28.84 35.12
C PHE A 14 9.31 29.84 36.28
N HIS A 15 8.10 30.37 36.50
CA HIS A 15 7.79 31.14 37.70
C HIS A 15 7.07 30.31 38.78
N VAL A 16 7.73 30.16 39.94
CA VAL A 16 7.18 29.54 41.16
C VAL A 16 6.29 30.55 41.91
N VAL A 17 5.20 31.03 41.30
CA VAL A 17 4.19 31.82 42.03
C VAL A 17 2.76 31.46 41.58
N PRO A 18 1.88 31.01 42.50
CA PRO A 18 0.51 30.59 42.21
C PRO A 18 -0.47 31.77 42.17
N SER A 19 -0.12 32.89 41.53
CA SER A 19 -1.01 34.05 41.44
C SER A 19 -1.64 34.11 40.06
N ARG A 20 -2.89 33.65 39.96
CA ARG A 20 -3.80 33.83 38.81
C ARG A 20 -4.04 35.31 38.43
N ASN A 21 -3.36 36.26 39.07
CA ASN A 21 -3.70 37.69 39.10
C ASN A 21 -2.53 38.60 38.70
N ILE A 22 -1.68 38.18 37.76
CA ILE A 22 -0.61 39.02 37.22
C ILE A 22 -1.23 40.04 36.24
N PRO A 23 -1.04 41.36 36.44
CA PRO A 23 -1.56 42.37 35.51
C PRO A 23 -0.83 42.28 34.16
N GLY A 24 -1.52 42.66 33.08
CA GLY A 24 -1.00 42.48 31.71
C GLY A 24 0.23 43.33 31.35
N ARG A 25 0.49 44.41 32.08
CA ARG A 25 1.63 45.32 31.83
C ARG A 25 2.98 44.68 32.20
N PRO A 26 3.18 44.10 33.40
CA PRO A 26 4.38 43.32 33.71
C PRO A 26 4.69 42.22 32.68
N ILE A 27 3.66 41.50 32.23
CA ILE A 27 3.81 40.44 31.22
C ILE A 27 4.29 41.02 29.89
N HIS A 28 3.71 42.14 29.45
CA HIS A 28 4.13 42.83 28.24
C HIS A 28 5.59 43.30 28.30
N ASP A 29 5.98 43.90 29.42
CA ASP A 29 7.32 44.48 29.58
C ASP A 29 8.39 43.38 29.66
N GLU A 30 8.11 42.27 30.35
CA GLU A 30 8.98 41.10 30.41
C GLU A 30 9.12 40.40 29.05
N LEU A 31 8.00 40.18 28.35
CA LEU A 31 8.02 39.58 27.01
C LEU A 31 8.83 40.42 26.03
N ASN A 32 8.66 41.74 26.07
CA ASN A 32 9.35 42.62 25.14
C ASN A 32 10.84 42.83 25.53
N SER A 33 11.18 42.71 26.81
CA SER A 33 12.57 42.71 27.26
C SER A 33 13.34 41.47 26.79
N ILE A 34 12.68 40.30 26.72
CA ILE A 34 13.34 39.03 26.34
C ILE A 34 13.34 38.85 24.82
N TYR A 35 12.23 39.19 24.15
CA TYR A 35 12.00 38.83 22.74
C TYR A 35 11.87 40.03 21.78
N GLY A 36 12.06 41.28 22.24
CA GLY A 36 11.94 42.49 21.40
C GLY A 36 10.49 42.98 21.26
N GLU A 37 10.04 43.48 20.09
CA GLU A 37 8.63 43.85 19.87
C GLU A 37 7.73 42.60 19.69
N ALA A 38 7.65 41.78 20.73
CA ALA A 38 7.03 40.45 20.67
C ALA A 38 5.50 40.48 20.79
N SER A 39 4.95 41.44 21.53
CA SER A 39 3.50 41.56 21.69
C SER A 39 3.03 42.98 22.01
N GLY A 40 1.85 43.34 21.52
CA GLY A 40 1.18 44.59 21.91
C GLY A 40 0.52 44.47 23.29
N LEU A 41 0.51 45.57 24.05
CA LEU A 41 -0.04 45.66 25.41
C LEU A 41 -1.50 45.17 25.52
N SER A 42 -2.33 45.42 24.50
CA SER A 42 -3.72 44.94 24.43
C SER A 42 -3.82 43.42 24.47
N THR A 43 -2.84 42.72 23.89
CA THR A 43 -2.82 41.27 23.83
C THR A 43 -2.41 40.66 25.16
N SER A 44 -1.39 41.21 25.81
CA SER A 44 -0.97 40.80 27.16
C SER A 44 -2.05 41.08 28.21
N ALA A 45 -2.78 42.20 28.09
CA ALA A 45 -3.94 42.49 28.92
C ALA A 45 -5.09 41.49 28.71
N ARG A 46 -5.36 41.11 27.45
CA ARG A 46 -6.38 40.09 27.11
C ARG A 46 -6.03 38.73 27.71
N TRP A 47 -4.78 38.28 27.58
CA TRP A 47 -4.33 37.00 28.15
C TRP A 47 -4.29 37.02 29.69
N SER A 48 -3.88 38.13 30.30
CA SER A 48 -3.97 38.34 31.75
C SER A 48 -5.42 38.21 32.26
N LYS A 49 -6.40 38.73 31.50
CA LYS A 49 -7.82 38.52 31.81
C LYS A 49 -8.24 37.06 31.66
N LEU A 50 -7.90 36.41 30.55
CA LEU A 50 -8.25 35.00 30.32
C LEU A 50 -7.65 34.06 31.37
N LEU A 51 -6.43 34.36 31.86
CA LEU A 51 -5.78 33.59 32.92
C LEU A 51 -6.45 33.82 34.28
N ARG A 52 -6.87 35.05 34.60
CA ARG A 52 -7.72 35.34 35.76
C ARG A 52 -9.04 34.58 35.70
N ASP A 53 -9.64 34.51 34.52
CA ASP A 53 -10.91 33.83 34.26
C ASP A 53 -10.76 32.28 34.20
N GLY A 54 -9.57 31.74 34.51
CA GLY A 54 -9.35 30.31 34.68
C GLY A 54 -9.04 29.53 33.39
N ARG A 55 -8.70 30.20 32.29
CA ARG A 55 -8.31 29.51 31.05
C ARG A 55 -6.93 28.85 31.21
N GLU A 56 -6.88 27.52 31.06
CA GLU A 56 -5.63 26.76 31.16
C GLU A 56 -5.02 26.34 29.80
N GLU A 57 -5.80 26.49 28.72
CA GLU A 57 -5.38 26.14 27.36
C GLU A 57 -4.46 27.20 26.74
N ILE A 58 -3.33 26.73 26.25
CA ILE A 58 -2.31 27.55 25.59
C ILE A 58 -2.61 27.74 24.10
N GLU A 59 -3.25 26.77 23.45
CA GLU A 59 -3.57 26.81 22.02
C GLU A 59 -4.58 27.90 21.66
N ASP A 60 -4.57 28.36 20.40
CA ASP A 60 -5.62 29.26 19.91
C ASP A 60 -6.96 28.51 19.87
N LYS A 61 -8.05 29.17 20.28
CA LYS A 61 -9.40 28.61 20.06
C LYS A 61 -9.66 28.45 18.57
N ALA A 62 -10.50 27.48 18.22
CA ALA A 62 -10.98 27.29 16.85
C ALA A 62 -11.45 28.64 16.29
N ARG A 63 -10.78 29.10 15.21
CA ARG A 63 -11.17 30.31 14.51
C ARG A 63 -12.31 29.95 13.58
N PRO A 64 -13.38 30.76 13.48
CA PRO A 64 -14.35 30.57 12.41
C PRO A 64 -13.61 30.78 11.08
N GLY A 65 -13.42 29.68 10.34
CA GLY A 65 -12.91 29.72 8.98
C GLY A 65 -13.92 30.36 8.03
N ARG A 66 -13.51 30.58 6.77
CA ARG A 66 -14.48 30.86 5.70
C ARG A 66 -15.51 29.74 5.69
N PRO A 67 -16.83 30.02 5.68
CA PRO A 67 -17.83 28.97 5.60
C PRO A 67 -17.56 28.13 4.34
N ILE A 68 -17.46 26.80 4.51
CA ILE A 68 -17.31 25.84 3.43
C ILE A 68 -18.70 25.71 2.80
N THR A 69 -19.02 26.59 1.86
CA THR A 69 -20.38 26.71 1.30
C THR A 69 -20.73 25.73 0.19
N GLU A 70 -19.81 24.87 -0.27
CA GLU A 70 -20.07 23.99 -1.43
C GLU A 70 -20.30 22.50 -1.08
N THR A 71 -19.92 22.05 0.12
CA THR A 71 -20.01 20.62 0.47
C THR A 71 -21.28 20.31 1.26
N THR A 72 -22.42 20.33 0.56
CA THR A 72 -23.73 19.96 1.12
C THR A 72 -23.83 18.44 1.26
N THR A 73 -24.56 17.94 2.26
CA THR A 73 -24.86 16.50 2.42
C THR A 73 -25.43 15.87 1.15
N ALA A 74 -26.24 16.62 0.40
CA ALA A 74 -26.77 16.20 -0.89
C ALA A 74 -25.67 15.92 -1.93
N ASN A 75 -24.68 16.81 -2.04
CA ASN A 75 -23.55 16.64 -2.96
C ASN A 75 -22.66 15.47 -2.53
N ILE A 76 -22.43 15.29 -1.22
CA ILE A 76 -21.69 14.14 -0.69
C ILE A 76 -22.39 12.82 -1.08
N GLU A 77 -23.69 12.71 -0.86
CA GLU A 77 -24.45 11.51 -1.21
C GLU A 77 -24.51 11.29 -2.72
N GLN A 78 -24.64 12.35 -3.52
CA GLN A 78 -24.61 12.25 -4.99
C GLN A 78 -23.27 11.67 -5.47
N VAL A 79 -22.13 12.21 -5.04
CA VAL A 79 -20.81 11.68 -5.39
C VAL A 79 -20.64 10.25 -4.90
N ARG A 80 -21.12 9.91 -3.69
CA ARG A 80 -21.06 8.53 -3.18
C ARG A 80 -21.80 7.56 -4.09
N LEU A 81 -23.03 7.90 -4.48
CA LEU A 81 -23.84 7.04 -5.34
C LEU A 81 -23.21 6.87 -6.73
N LEU A 82 -22.59 7.91 -7.28
CA LEU A 82 -21.89 7.83 -8.56
C LEU A 82 -20.68 6.88 -8.51
N ILE A 83 -19.89 6.94 -7.44
CA ILE A 83 -18.74 6.05 -7.25
C ILE A 83 -19.18 4.60 -6.99
N ASP A 84 -20.25 4.41 -6.20
CA ASP A 84 -20.76 3.08 -5.88
C ASP A 84 -21.41 2.39 -7.10
N ASP A 85 -21.93 3.17 -8.06
CA ASP A 85 -22.48 2.69 -9.35
C ASP A 85 -21.38 2.31 -10.35
N ASP A 86 -20.33 3.14 -10.48
CA ASP A 86 -19.19 2.88 -11.36
C ASP A 86 -17.85 3.21 -10.66
N LEU A 87 -17.10 2.16 -10.33
CA LEU A 87 -15.79 2.27 -9.69
C LEU A 87 -14.70 2.90 -10.59
N TYR A 88 -14.96 3.05 -11.89
CA TYR A 88 -14.04 3.66 -12.87
C TYR A 88 -14.43 5.10 -13.26
N ILE A 89 -15.46 5.67 -12.61
CA ILE A 89 -15.91 7.02 -12.93
C ILE A 89 -14.77 8.04 -12.78
N THR A 90 -14.64 8.94 -13.74
CA THR A 90 -13.63 10.02 -13.70
C THR A 90 -14.16 11.22 -12.92
N ILE A 91 -13.23 12.05 -12.42
CA ILE A 91 -13.56 13.31 -11.74
C ILE A 91 -14.42 14.19 -12.66
N GLU A 92 -14.08 14.27 -13.95
CA GLU A 92 -14.86 15.07 -14.91
C GLU A 92 -16.31 14.58 -15.03
N CYS A 93 -16.54 13.26 -15.06
CA CYS A 93 -17.88 12.69 -15.08
C CYS A 93 -18.65 12.94 -13.78
N ILE A 94 -17.98 12.93 -12.63
CA ILE A 94 -18.61 13.28 -11.35
C ILE A 94 -19.03 14.75 -11.35
N GLN A 95 -18.14 15.65 -11.78
CA GLN A 95 -18.41 17.08 -11.85
C GLN A 95 -19.61 17.40 -12.73
N GLU A 96 -19.71 16.78 -13.92
CA GLU A 96 -20.83 17.00 -14.84
C GLU A 96 -22.15 16.46 -14.28
N ARG A 97 -22.12 15.29 -13.62
CA ARG A 97 -23.34 14.63 -13.13
C ARG A 97 -23.86 15.19 -11.81
N ALA A 98 -22.96 15.64 -10.94
CA ALA A 98 -23.29 16.21 -9.64
C ALA A 98 -23.34 17.75 -9.65
N ASP A 99 -22.99 18.39 -10.78
CA ASP A 99 -22.91 19.86 -10.94
C ASP A 99 -22.06 20.52 -9.86
N ILE A 100 -20.85 19.99 -9.64
CA ILE A 100 -19.89 20.47 -8.64
C ILE A 100 -18.53 20.80 -9.24
N SER A 101 -17.81 21.69 -8.56
CA SER A 101 -16.44 22.03 -8.92
C SER A 101 -15.47 20.89 -8.61
N CYS A 102 -14.37 20.78 -9.36
CA CYS A 102 -13.32 19.77 -9.18
C CYS A 102 -12.74 19.83 -7.75
N GLU A 103 -12.56 21.05 -7.21
CA GLU A 103 -12.09 21.22 -5.84
C GLU A 103 -13.06 20.65 -4.80
N THR A 104 -14.36 20.82 -5.03
CA THR A 104 -15.39 20.30 -4.13
C THR A 104 -15.51 18.79 -4.26
N ASP A 105 -15.42 18.24 -5.48
CA ASP A 105 -15.39 16.78 -5.70
C ASP A 105 -14.20 16.12 -4.99
N GLN A 106 -12.98 16.65 -5.20
CA GLN A 106 -11.77 16.14 -4.56
C GLN A 106 -11.88 16.19 -3.02
N ARG A 107 -12.40 17.29 -2.46
CA ARG A 107 -12.67 17.37 -1.01
C ARG A 107 -13.71 16.36 -0.55
N VAL A 108 -14.79 16.15 -1.31
CA VAL A 108 -15.80 15.13 -0.98
C VAL A 108 -15.15 13.74 -0.92
N ILE A 109 -14.36 13.39 -1.92
CA ILE A 109 -13.66 12.10 -2.01
C ILE A 109 -12.68 11.92 -0.85
N ASP A 110 -11.81 12.90 -0.59
CA ASP A 110 -10.72 12.82 0.37
C ASP A 110 -11.16 13.06 1.82
N ASP A 111 -12.03 14.03 2.07
CA ASP A 111 -12.41 14.46 3.42
C ASP A 111 -13.66 13.74 3.93
N HIS A 112 -14.63 13.43 3.07
CA HIS A 112 -15.93 12.90 3.47
C HIS A 112 -16.10 11.41 3.16
N LEU A 113 -15.69 10.96 1.97
CA LEU A 113 -15.82 9.55 1.56
C LEU A 113 -14.63 8.69 1.96
N LYS A 114 -13.47 9.31 2.23
CA LYS A 114 -12.21 8.63 2.56
C LYS A 114 -11.85 7.55 1.53
N ARG A 115 -12.04 7.87 0.25
CA ARG A 115 -11.71 7.00 -0.88
C ARG A 115 -10.37 7.45 -1.48
N TRP A 116 -9.66 6.52 -2.11
CA TRP A 116 -8.44 6.81 -2.85
C TRP A 116 -8.46 6.05 -4.17
N LYS A 117 -7.85 6.65 -5.20
CA LYS A 117 -7.67 5.99 -6.49
C LYS A 117 -6.66 4.85 -6.32
N ILE A 118 -7.10 3.64 -6.65
CA ILE A 118 -6.20 2.50 -6.85
C ILE A 118 -6.01 2.37 -8.35
N THR A 119 -4.77 2.34 -8.82
CA THR A 119 -4.48 2.03 -10.22
C THR A 119 -4.87 0.59 -10.49
N ALA A 120 -5.69 0.36 -11.51
CA ALA A 120 -6.06 -0.98 -11.93
C ALA A 120 -4.79 -1.81 -12.16
N HIS A 121 -4.72 -2.97 -11.53
CA HIS A 121 -3.67 -3.94 -11.82
C HIS A 121 -4.02 -4.64 -13.12
N TYR A 122 -3.05 -4.74 -14.03
CA TYR A 122 -3.26 -5.44 -15.29
C TYR A 122 -3.51 -6.92 -15.01
N ILE A 123 -4.75 -7.38 -15.19
CA ILE A 123 -5.06 -8.80 -15.15
C ILE A 123 -4.72 -9.37 -16.52
N LEU A 124 -3.85 -10.37 -16.54
CA LEU A 124 -3.45 -11.06 -17.76
C LEU A 124 -4.66 -11.84 -18.32
N LYS A 125 -5.43 -11.16 -19.19
CA LYS A 125 -6.48 -11.68 -20.08
C LYS A 125 -7.86 -11.94 -19.47
N ASP A 126 -8.89 -11.59 -20.25
CA ASP A 126 -10.28 -11.93 -19.94
C ASP A 126 -10.48 -13.46 -19.96
N LEU A 127 -10.95 -13.97 -18.83
CA LEU A 127 -11.36 -15.36 -18.66
C LEU A 127 -12.82 -15.52 -19.09
N SER A 128 -13.15 -16.61 -19.78
CA SER A 128 -14.56 -16.99 -19.96
C SER A 128 -15.14 -17.59 -18.68
N ASP A 129 -16.46 -17.64 -18.55
CA ASP A 129 -17.12 -18.25 -17.38
C ASP A 129 -16.77 -19.73 -17.20
N VAL A 130 -16.59 -20.44 -18.33
CA VAL A 130 -16.10 -21.82 -18.35
C VAL A 130 -14.68 -21.90 -17.76
N GLN A 131 -13.78 -20.99 -18.16
CA GLN A 131 -12.41 -20.94 -17.63
C GLN A 131 -12.38 -20.60 -16.14
N ARG A 132 -13.21 -19.64 -15.68
CA ARG A 132 -13.35 -19.29 -14.26
C ARG A 132 -13.82 -20.48 -13.44
N THR A 133 -14.87 -21.16 -13.91
CA THR A 133 -15.44 -22.34 -13.23
C THR A 133 -14.41 -23.46 -13.15
N GLU A 134 -13.68 -23.72 -14.23
CA GLU A 134 -12.67 -24.78 -14.27
C GLU A 134 -11.48 -24.47 -13.37
N ARG A 135 -11.02 -23.22 -13.32
CA ARG A 135 -10.02 -22.75 -12.36
C ARG A 135 -10.42 -23.06 -10.92
N VAL A 136 -11.63 -22.67 -10.52
CA VAL A 136 -12.14 -22.93 -9.15
C VAL A 136 -12.24 -24.43 -8.89
N ARG A 137 -12.71 -25.21 -9.86
CA ARG A 137 -12.83 -26.67 -9.74
C ARG A 137 -11.47 -27.32 -9.49
N ILE A 138 -10.46 -26.98 -10.30
CA ILE A 138 -9.09 -27.52 -10.19
C ILE A 138 -8.45 -27.10 -8.87
N CYS A 139 -8.55 -25.82 -8.47
CA CYS A 139 -7.99 -25.36 -7.20
C CYS A 139 -8.59 -26.08 -6.00
N LYS A 140 -9.92 -26.29 -5.98
CA LYS A 140 -10.58 -27.06 -4.92
C LYS A 140 -10.11 -28.51 -4.88
N GLN A 141 -9.93 -29.14 -6.05
CA GLN A 141 -9.43 -30.51 -6.17
C GLN A 141 -7.97 -30.63 -5.68
N ASN A 142 -7.11 -29.67 -5.97
CA ASN A 142 -5.74 -29.66 -5.47
C ASN A 142 -5.72 -29.39 -3.96
N LEU A 143 -6.51 -28.42 -3.49
CA LEU A 143 -6.63 -28.07 -2.06
C LEU A 143 -7.07 -29.27 -1.22
N SER A 144 -8.04 -30.05 -1.69
CA SER A 144 -8.50 -31.24 -0.94
C SER A 144 -7.38 -32.26 -0.74
N LYS A 145 -6.44 -32.40 -1.69
CA LYS A 145 -5.30 -33.32 -1.56
C LYS A 145 -4.32 -32.90 -0.48
N PHE A 146 -4.10 -31.58 -0.32
CA PHE A 146 -3.30 -31.03 0.77
C PHE A 146 -4.02 -31.16 2.12
N GLN A 147 -5.34 -30.90 2.16
CA GLN A 147 -6.15 -31.04 3.37
C GLN A 147 -6.22 -32.50 3.86
N GLN A 148 -6.18 -33.46 2.95
CA GLN A 148 -6.13 -34.89 3.25
C GLN A 148 -4.70 -35.39 3.53
N GLU A 149 -3.70 -34.50 3.56
CA GLU A 149 -2.28 -34.81 3.78
C GLU A 149 -1.67 -35.81 2.77
N THR A 150 -2.38 -36.07 1.66
CA THR A 150 -1.88 -36.92 0.58
C THR A 150 -0.75 -36.24 -0.20
N TRP A 151 -0.77 -34.90 -0.24
CA TRP A 151 0.19 -34.06 -0.93
C TRP A 151 0.89 -33.13 0.07
N ARG A 152 2.21 -32.97 -0.08
CA ARG A 152 3.01 -32.00 0.66
C ARG A 152 3.71 -31.07 -0.32
N LEU A 153 3.88 -29.82 0.06
CA LEU A 153 4.57 -28.83 -0.79
C LEU A 153 6.02 -29.21 -1.08
N CYS A 154 6.71 -29.87 -0.14
CA CYS A 154 8.08 -30.33 -0.32
C CYS A 154 8.25 -31.48 -1.33
N ASP A 155 7.15 -32.07 -1.83
CA ASP A 155 7.19 -33.10 -2.86
C ASP A 155 6.90 -32.53 -4.26
N ILE A 156 6.77 -31.21 -4.39
CA ILE A 156 6.37 -30.54 -5.64
C ILE A 156 7.58 -29.83 -6.25
N ILE A 157 7.83 -30.15 -7.52
CA ILE A 157 8.77 -29.43 -8.38
C ILE A 157 7.95 -28.55 -9.32
N THR A 158 8.26 -27.26 -9.37
CA THR A 158 7.64 -26.31 -10.31
C THR A 158 8.60 -26.02 -11.45
N ASP A 159 8.08 -25.92 -12.66
CA ASP A 159 8.86 -25.62 -13.86
C ASP A 159 8.07 -24.70 -14.80
N ASP A 160 8.75 -23.74 -15.39
CA ASP A 160 8.18 -22.75 -16.32
C ASP A 160 9.29 -21.99 -17.05
N GLU A 161 8.97 -21.39 -18.20
CA GLU A 161 9.94 -20.66 -19.02
C GLU A 161 9.69 -19.15 -19.03
N SER A 162 10.75 -18.35 -18.85
CA SER A 162 10.69 -16.89 -18.98
C SER A 162 11.75 -16.34 -19.92
N TRP A 163 11.40 -15.27 -20.62
CA TRP A 163 12.34 -14.51 -21.43
C TRP A 163 13.15 -13.54 -20.56
N PHE A 164 14.47 -13.66 -20.65
CA PHE A 164 15.42 -12.70 -20.09
C PHE A 164 16.14 -12.00 -21.24
N TYR A 165 16.10 -10.67 -21.23
CA TYR A 165 16.79 -9.87 -22.23
C TYR A 165 18.17 -9.49 -21.70
N HIS A 166 19.19 -9.60 -22.56
CA HIS A 166 20.56 -9.21 -22.22
C HIS A 166 20.66 -7.72 -21.82
N LYS A 167 19.81 -6.86 -22.41
CA LYS A 167 19.70 -5.45 -22.05
C LYS A 167 18.26 -5.13 -21.71
N GLN A 168 17.99 -4.84 -20.44
CA GLN A 168 16.67 -4.38 -20.00
C GLN A 168 16.61 -2.85 -20.15
N ILE A 169 15.71 -2.34 -21.00
CA ILE A 169 15.45 -0.90 -21.06
C ILE A 169 14.62 -0.56 -19.81
N ALA A 170 15.28 -0.06 -18.77
CA ALA A 170 14.59 0.38 -17.57
C ALA A 170 13.64 1.54 -17.92
N HIS A 171 12.35 1.37 -17.61
CA HIS A 171 11.47 2.51 -17.43
C HIS A 171 11.62 2.99 -15.99
N CYS A 172 11.98 4.26 -15.81
CA CYS A 172 12.09 4.89 -14.50
C CYS A 172 10.73 4.86 -13.80
N SER A 173 10.57 3.96 -12.83
CA SER A 173 9.46 4.00 -11.86
C SER A 173 10.03 4.21 -10.46
N PRO A 174 9.45 5.10 -9.63
CA PRO A 174 9.99 5.39 -8.31
C PRO A 174 9.76 4.20 -7.37
N SER A 175 10.89 3.65 -6.89
CA SER A 175 11.09 2.78 -5.72
C SER A 175 9.86 2.46 -4.85
N LEU A 176 9.40 1.21 -4.87
CA LEU A 176 8.64 0.62 -3.78
C LEU A 176 9.61 -0.09 -2.81
N LEU A 177 9.78 0.53 -1.65
CA LEU A 177 10.40 -0.07 -0.48
C LEU A 177 9.48 -1.19 0.05
N HIS A 178 9.85 -2.44 -0.22
CA HIS A 178 9.75 -3.56 0.71
C HIS A 178 10.66 -4.68 0.19
N GLN A 179 11.88 -4.73 0.69
CA GLN A 179 12.76 -5.88 0.45
C GLN A 179 12.33 -7.01 1.40
N PRO A 180 12.01 -8.21 0.90
CA PRO A 180 12.04 -9.39 1.74
C PRO A 180 13.50 -9.69 2.09
N VAL A 181 13.80 -9.78 3.39
CA VAL A 181 15.08 -10.30 3.86
C VAL A 181 15.11 -11.79 3.57
N PHE A 182 15.85 -12.19 2.53
CA PHE A 182 16.22 -13.58 2.34
C PHE A 182 17.54 -13.86 3.04
N GLY A 183 17.56 -14.92 3.85
CA GLY A 183 18.80 -15.49 4.36
C GLY A 183 19.63 -16.02 3.20
N THR A 184 20.87 -15.57 3.10
CA THR A 184 21.87 -16.10 2.18
C THR A 184 22.10 -17.57 2.53
N THR A 185 21.61 -18.50 1.71
CA THR A 185 22.13 -19.87 1.74
C THR A 185 23.47 -19.90 1.00
N ASP A 186 24.44 -20.47 1.71
CA ASP A 186 25.85 -20.48 1.40
C ASP A 186 26.17 -21.18 0.07
N ARG A 187 27.27 -20.71 -0.52
CA ARG A 187 27.85 -21.12 -1.79
C ARG A 187 28.50 -22.50 -1.62
N ARG A 188 27.93 -23.52 -2.29
CA ARG A 188 28.54 -24.83 -2.58
C ARG A 188 29.05 -25.62 -1.38
N ASP A 189 28.21 -26.55 -0.92
CA ASP A 189 28.72 -27.84 -0.46
C ASP A 189 28.43 -28.88 -1.57
N GLN A 190 29.47 -29.25 -2.32
CA GLN A 190 29.46 -30.40 -3.23
C GLN A 190 29.62 -31.68 -2.41
N THR A 191 28.64 -31.95 -1.54
CA THR A 191 28.40 -33.30 -1.06
C THR A 191 27.13 -33.79 -1.74
N SER A 192 27.29 -34.75 -2.65
CA SER A 192 26.21 -35.50 -3.28
C SER A 192 25.40 -36.23 -2.22
N LYS A 193 24.55 -35.50 -1.49
CA LYS A 193 23.43 -36.09 -0.77
C LYS A 193 22.45 -36.48 -1.85
N THR A 194 22.50 -37.75 -2.24
CA THR A 194 21.38 -38.42 -2.90
C THR A 194 20.16 -38.17 -2.03
N PHE A 195 19.36 -37.19 -2.41
CA PHE A 195 18.03 -36.97 -1.85
C PHE A 195 17.26 -38.25 -2.21
N VAL A 196 17.09 -39.12 -1.22
CA VAL A 196 16.26 -40.30 -1.39
C VAL A 196 14.83 -39.80 -1.32
N TRP A 197 14.21 -39.68 -2.49
CA TRP A 197 12.81 -39.33 -2.62
C TRP A 197 11.98 -40.55 -2.26
N ASP A 198 11.72 -40.76 -0.96
CA ASP A 198 10.82 -41.82 -0.48
C ASP A 198 9.34 -41.55 -0.80
N SER A 199 9.05 -40.45 -1.52
CA SER A 199 7.70 -39.97 -1.81
C SER A 199 7.55 -39.66 -3.29
N CYS A 200 6.42 -40.03 -3.88
CA CYS A 200 6.10 -39.75 -5.27
C CYS A 200 6.16 -38.24 -5.55
N ILE A 201 7.14 -37.84 -6.36
CA ILE A 201 7.38 -36.45 -6.78
C ILE A 201 6.24 -36.00 -7.69
N LYS A 202 5.84 -34.75 -7.52
CA LYS A 202 4.77 -34.12 -8.30
C LYS A 202 5.34 -32.97 -9.11
N ILE A 203 4.97 -32.86 -10.38
CA ILE A 203 5.39 -31.74 -11.23
C ILE A 203 4.24 -30.76 -11.40
N HIS A 204 4.53 -29.49 -11.18
CA HIS A 204 3.67 -28.37 -11.47
C HIS A 204 4.26 -27.55 -12.64
N HIS A 205 3.66 -27.67 -13.82
CA HIS A 205 3.99 -26.84 -14.97
C HIS A 205 2.69 -26.33 -15.62
N ASP A 206 2.79 -25.34 -16.49
CA ASP A 206 1.64 -24.82 -17.22
C ASP A 206 1.10 -25.85 -18.27
N ASN A 207 0.03 -25.48 -18.97
CA ASN A 207 -0.53 -26.32 -20.05
C ASN A 207 0.04 -25.96 -21.43
N GLY A 208 1.28 -25.47 -21.49
CA GLY A 208 2.01 -25.22 -22.72
C GLY A 208 1.99 -26.44 -23.63
N ARG A 209 1.87 -26.22 -24.95
CA ARG A 209 1.76 -27.32 -25.93
C ARG A 209 2.86 -28.39 -25.79
N PRO A 210 4.13 -28.04 -25.53
CA PRO A 210 5.17 -29.04 -25.29
C PRO A 210 4.90 -29.88 -24.03
N HIS A 211 4.39 -29.27 -22.95
CA HIS A 211 4.18 -29.91 -21.65
C HIS A 211 3.02 -30.91 -21.65
N VAL A 212 1.97 -30.64 -22.43
CA VAL A 212 0.81 -31.54 -22.58
C VAL A 212 0.97 -32.56 -23.71
N HIS A 213 2.13 -32.60 -24.36
CA HIS A 213 2.37 -33.53 -25.45
C HIS A 213 2.46 -34.97 -24.91
N LYS A 214 1.82 -35.92 -25.61
CA LYS A 214 1.71 -37.31 -25.16
C LYS A 214 3.05 -37.94 -24.78
N ASN A 215 4.09 -37.76 -25.60
CA ASN A 215 5.42 -38.30 -25.30
C ASN A 215 5.99 -37.79 -23.97
N VAL A 216 5.70 -36.53 -23.61
CA VAL A 216 6.13 -35.95 -22.33
C VAL A 216 5.32 -36.56 -21.21
N SER A 217 3.99 -36.63 -21.34
CA SER A 217 3.14 -37.27 -20.33
C SER A 217 3.48 -38.74 -20.08
N ASP A 218 3.68 -39.51 -21.15
CA ASP A 218 4.07 -40.93 -21.10
C ASP A 218 5.44 -41.10 -20.41
N TYR A 219 6.39 -40.20 -20.71
CA TYR A 219 7.71 -40.20 -20.07
C TYR A 219 7.61 -39.91 -18.57
N LEU A 220 6.91 -38.84 -18.18
CA LEU A 220 6.74 -38.46 -16.77
C LEU A 220 6.04 -39.57 -15.98
N GLU A 221 5.02 -40.22 -16.57
CA GLU A 221 4.36 -41.37 -15.95
C GLU A 221 5.31 -42.57 -15.81
N SER A 222 6.15 -42.85 -16.81
CA SER A 222 7.14 -43.93 -16.76
C SER A 222 8.22 -43.73 -15.68
N GLU A 223 8.53 -42.47 -15.35
CA GLU A 223 9.44 -42.09 -14.28
C GLU A 223 8.74 -42.03 -12.90
N GLY A 224 7.43 -42.33 -12.84
CA GLY A 224 6.65 -42.32 -11.60
C GLY A 224 6.31 -40.92 -11.07
N LEU A 225 6.35 -39.91 -11.95
CA LEU A 225 6.08 -38.52 -11.63
C LEU A 225 4.60 -38.21 -11.82
N VAL A 226 3.99 -37.54 -10.84
CA VAL A 226 2.57 -37.16 -10.90
C VAL A 226 2.43 -35.71 -11.38
N ILE A 227 1.79 -35.52 -12.52
CA ILE A 227 1.49 -34.18 -13.03
C ILE A 227 0.34 -33.57 -12.21
N ILE A 228 0.57 -32.37 -11.68
CA ILE A 228 -0.45 -31.57 -11.01
C ILE A 228 -1.34 -30.93 -12.07
N LEU A 229 -2.66 -31.03 -11.89
CA LEU A 229 -3.60 -30.32 -12.75
C LEU A 229 -3.42 -28.82 -12.56
N HIS A 230 -3.00 -28.14 -13.62
CA HIS A 230 -2.90 -26.69 -13.68
C HIS A 230 -4.06 -26.13 -14.52
N PRO A 231 -4.78 -25.10 -14.04
CA PRO A 231 -5.89 -24.54 -14.80
C PRO A 231 -5.40 -23.61 -15.94
N PRO A 232 -6.11 -23.53 -17.07
CA PRO A 232 -5.68 -22.73 -18.22
C PRO A 232 -5.62 -21.23 -17.88
N LYS A 233 -4.60 -20.53 -18.41
CA LYS A 233 -4.38 -19.07 -18.24
C LYS A 233 -4.32 -18.66 -16.76
N SER A 234 -3.44 -19.30 -16.00
CA SER A 234 -3.38 -19.11 -14.54
C SER A 234 -1.98 -18.82 -14.00
N PRO A 235 -1.32 -17.76 -14.50
CA PRO A 235 0.00 -17.38 -13.98
C PRO A 235 -0.05 -17.04 -12.49
N ASP A 236 -1.19 -16.57 -11.98
CA ASP A 236 -1.44 -16.31 -10.57
C ASP A 236 -1.42 -17.57 -9.68
N LEU A 237 -1.43 -18.76 -10.29
CA LEU A 237 -1.33 -20.05 -9.62
C LEU A 237 -0.01 -20.77 -9.93
N SER A 238 0.89 -20.17 -10.73
CA SER A 238 2.22 -20.70 -11.04
C SER A 238 3.28 -20.01 -10.16
N PRO A 239 3.96 -20.73 -9.26
CA PRO A 239 5.00 -20.13 -8.41
C PRO A 239 6.15 -19.51 -9.20
N CYS A 240 6.40 -20.02 -10.41
CA CYS A 240 7.37 -19.44 -11.33
C CYS A 240 6.94 -18.01 -11.74
N ASP A 241 5.69 -17.86 -12.17
CA ASP A 241 5.15 -16.57 -12.63
C ASP A 241 4.94 -15.56 -11.50
N PHE A 242 4.19 -15.91 -10.45
CA PHE A 242 3.78 -14.92 -9.44
C PHE A 242 4.88 -14.56 -8.44
N TRP A 243 6.00 -15.29 -8.41
CA TRP A 243 7.04 -15.09 -7.41
C TRP A 243 8.47 -15.18 -7.97
N LEU A 244 8.83 -16.29 -8.61
CA LEU A 244 10.23 -16.54 -9.00
C LEU A 244 10.73 -15.54 -10.05
N PHE A 245 9.97 -15.37 -11.15
CA PHE A 245 10.41 -14.55 -12.27
C PHE A 245 10.47 -13.07 -11.93
N ASP A 246 9.52 -12.55 -11.15
CA ASP A 246 9.57 -11.18 -10.65
C ASP A 246 10.81 -10.97 -9.78
N SER A 247 11.07 -11.89 -8.84
CA SER A 247 12.27 -11.86 -7.99
C SER A 247 13.56 -11.88 -8.82
N ILE A 248 13.67 -12.73 -9.83
CA ILE A 248 14.86 -12.78 -10.70
C ILE A 248 14.98 -11.47 -11.50
N LYS A 249 13.90 -11.00 -12.13
CA LYS A 249 13.92 -9.81 -12.98
C LYS A 249 14.30 -8.56 -12.19
N ASP A 250 13.79 -8.39 -10.97
CA ASP A 250 14.15 -7.26 -10.10
C ASP A 250 15.65 -7.23 -9.78
N ASN A 251 16.27 -8.41 -9.64
CA ASN A 251 17.71 -8.54 -9.38
C ASN A 251 18.58 -8.41 -10.65
N LEU A 252 17.99 -8.35 -11.85
CA LEU A 252 18.70 -8.18 -13.11
C LEU A 252 18.76 -6.72 -13.58
N VAL A 253 18.05 -5.79 -12.93
CA VAL A 253 17.84 -4.40 -13.44
C VAL A 253 19.10 -3.52 -13.51
N ASN A 254 20.24 -3.90 -12.92
CA ASN A 254 21.44 -3.05 -12.89
C ASN A 254 22.75 -3.81 -13.14
N GLN A 255 22.89 -4.46 -14.30
CA GLN A 255 24.24 -4.80 -14.78
C GLN A 255 24.75 -3.63 -15.61
N GLU A 256 25.42 -2.67 -14.96
CA GLU A 256 26.27 -1.72 -15.67
C GLU A 256 27.44 -2.52 -16.26
N ASP A 257 27.53 -2.58 -17.58
CA ASP A 257 28.67 -3.13 -18.28
C ASP A 257 29.91 -2.34 -17.84
N SER A 258 30.74 -2.94 -17.00
CA SER A 258 31.96 -2.31 -16.48
C SER A 258 33.09 -2.29 -17.52
N GLU A 259 32.82 -2.71 -18.75
CA GLU A 259 33.78 -2.68 -19.86
C GLU A 259 33.05 -2.31 -21.17
N SER A 260 33.09 -1.02 -21.54
CA SER A 260 32.81 -0.51 -22.89
C SER A 260 33.63 0.74 -23.14
#